data_AF-A0A6M3MBE0-F1
#
_entry.id   AF-A0A6M3MBE0-F1
#
_cell.length_a   1.000
_cell.length_b   1.000
_cell.length_c   1.000
_cell.angle_alpha   90.00
_cell.angle_beta   90.00
_cell.angle_gamma   90.00
#
_symmetry.space_group_name_H-M   'P 1'
#
loop_
_entity.id
_entity.type
_entity.pdbx_description
1 polymer ?
#
loop_
_entity_poly.entity_id
_entity_poly.type
_entity_poly.pdbx_seq_one_letter_code
_entity_poly.pdbx_strand_id
1 'polypeptide(L)'
;MTQVTTAQINKLRTRPHNTKLWLSIYEPPTVLAATVNDGSIAKGEREITYTLVSGNYTDIRYGMTMYVGTSAGTKDIGKVRVKSADASKIYVAENSHIDWSDGYFLTVVNFFEINAIYPRIIQDPADETKTIWYKDYDIAYSNQNSFLGTFICMGSHYAGFLGGTGTCDVYYTSTGTSYLLTGTASSYHWLFEGGTPTGSSAAVPGYVTYDTPG
;
A
#
# COMPACT_ATOMS: atom_id res chain seq x y z
N MET A 1 30.92 25.43 10.36
CA MET A 1 30.39 25.86 9.05
C MET A 1 31.56 25.96 8.08
N THR A 2 31.55 25.20 7.00
CA THR A 2 32.62 25.18 6.00
C THR A 2 32.60 26.49 5.21
N GLN A 3 33.71 27.24 5.23
CA GLN A 3 33.81 28.53 4.56
C GLN A 3 33.86 28.35 3.04
N VAL A 4 33.03 29.10 2.32
CA VAL A 4 32.92 29.03 0.87
C VAL A 4 34.21 29.54 0.22
N THR A 5 34.79 28.78 -0.70
CA THR A 5 36.07 29.13 -1.35
C THR A 5 35.91 30.28 -2.35
N THR A 6 36.99 31.02 -2.62
CA THR A 6 37.03 32.08 -3.64
C THR A 6 36.55 31.61 -5.02
N ALA A 7 36.85 30.36 -5.40
CA ALA A 7 36.38 29.77 -6.65
C ALA A 7 34.87 29.53 -6.69
N GLN A 8 34.28 29.09 -5.57
CA GLN A 8 32.83 28.92 -5.44
C GLN A 8 32.10 30.27 -5.44
N ILE A 9 32.66 31.30 -4.79
CA ILE A 9 32.13 32.67 -4.82
C ILE A 9 32.12 33.23 -6.25
N ASN A 10 33.16 32.97 -7.04
CA ASN A 10 33.21 33.39 -8.45
C ASN A 10 32.13 32.67 -9.29
N LYS A 11 31.89 31.37 -9.07
CA LYS A 11 30.79 30.63 -9.72
C LYS A 11 29.40 31.16 -9.31
N LEU A 12 29.22 31.56 -8.05
CA LEU A 12 27.99 32.18 -7.57
C LEU A 12 27.75 33.61 -8.12
N ARG A 13 28.75 34.23 -8.73
CA ARG A 13 28.65 35.56 -9.34
C ARG A 13 28.41 35.50 -10.86
N THR A 14 28.63 34.35 -11.49
CA THR A 14 28.41 34.13 -12.93
C THR A 14 26.97 33.71 -13.23
N ARG A 15 26.30 34.41 -14.14
CA ARG A 15 24.92 34.10 -14.59
C ARG A 15 24.91 33.53 -16.01
N PRO A 16 23.96 32.65 -16.35
CA PRO A 16 22.86 32.13 -15.53
C PRO A 16 23.29 31.00 -14.57
N HIS A 17 22.60 30.90 -13.43
CA HIS A 17 22.77 29.78 -12.51
C HIS A 17 21.87 28.65 -12.97
N ASN A 18 22.39 27.43 -12.97
CA ASN A 18 21.58 26.23 -13.07
C ASN A 18 21.78 25.39 -11.81
N THR A 19 20.75 24.62 -11.46
CA THR A 19 20.86 23.56 -10.47
C THR A 19 20.19 22.33 -11.05
N LYS A 20 20.81 21.17 -10.83
CA LYS A 20 20.22 19.90 -11.22
C LYS A 20 19.58 19.29 -9.99
N LEU A 21 18.26 19.20 -9.99
CA LEU A 21 17.49 18.48 -8.99
C LEU A 21 17.11 17.11 -9.53
N TRP A 22 17.10 16.11 -8.66
CA TRP A 22 16.59 14.78 -8.95
C TRP A 22 15.35 14.57 -8.09
N LEU A 23 14.26 14.12 -8.71
CA LEU A 23 13.01 13.77 -8.04
C LEU A 23 12.72 12.31 -8.34
N SER A 24 12.51 11.52 -7.29
CA SER A 24 11.97 10.17 -7.41
C SER A 24 10.49 10.22 -7.07
N ILE A 25 9.65 9.72 -7.97
CA ILE A 25 8.21 9.55 -7.76
C ILE A 25 7.96 8.06 -7.73
N TYR A 26 7.40 7.57 -6.62
CA TYR A 26 7.04 6.17 -6.50
C TYR A 26 5.79 5.88 -7.34
N GLU A 27 5.92 4.97 -8.30
CA GLU A 27 4.82 4.41 -9.05
C GLU A 27 4.56 2.98 -8.54
N PRO A 28 3.42 2.71 -7.89
CA PRO A 28 3.15 1.40 -7.34
C PRO A 28 2.88 0.39 -8.46
N PRO A 29 3.48 -0.81 -8.41
CA PRO A 29 3.26 -1.82 -9.44
C PRO A 29 1.82 -2.33 -9.43
N THR A 30 1.30 -2.64 -10.62
CA THR A 30 -0.01 -3.25 -10.77
C THR A 30 0.08 -4.74 -10.43
N VAL A 31 -0.74 -5.18 -9.48
CA VAL A 31 -0.86 -6.57 -9.04
C VAL A 31 -1.86 -7.32 -9.92
N LEU A 32 -2.99 -6.68 -10.23
CA LEU A 32 -4.04 -7.24 -11.06
C LEU A 32 -4.74 -6.12 -11.84
N ALA A 33 -4.97 -6.37 -13.13
CA ALA A 33 -5.82 -5.56 -13.98
C ALA A 33 -7.01 -6.39 -14.46
N ALA A 34 -8.20 -5.83 -14.40
CA ALA A 34 -9.44 -6.49 -14.76
C ALA A 34 -10.47 -5.48 -15.28
N THR A 35 -11.59 -5.98 -15.80
CA THR A 35 -12.78 -5.18 -16.06
C THR A 35 -13.96 -5.68 -15.24
N VAL A 36 -14.85 -4.77 -14.84
CA VAL A 36 -16.17 -5.15 -14.31
C VAL A 36 -16.89 -5.99 -15.37
N ASN A 37 -17.48 -7.10 -14.95
CA ASN A 37 -18.18 -8.06 -15.81
C ASN A 37 -19.64 -8.25 -15.39
N ASP A 38 -20.21 -7.22 -14.78
CA ASP A 38 -21.59 -7.24 -14.30
C ASP A 38 -22.13 -5.80 -14.22
N GLY A 39 -23.02 -5.46 -15.14
CA GLY A 39 -23.70 -4.16 -15.18
C GLY A 39 -24.84 -4.00 -14.16
N SER A 40 -25.17 -5.05 -13.40
CA SER A 40 -26.22 -5.02 -12.38
C SER A 40 -25.71 -4.64 -10.99
N ILE A 41 -24.38 -4.51 -10.82
CA ILE A 41 -23.76 -4.12 -9.56
C ILE A 41 -24.31 -2.76 -9.14
N ALA A 42 -25.02 -2.74 -8.02
CA ALA A 42 -25.55 -1.52 -7.45
C ALA A 42 -24.47 -0.77 -6.66
N LYS A 43 -24.72 0.53 -6.46
CA LYS A 43 -23.93 1.36 -5.56
C LYS A 43 -23.92 0.76 -4.14
N GLY A 44 -22.72 0.62 -3.55
CA GLY A 44 -22.56 0.01 -2.23
C GLY A 44 -22.37 -1.51 -2.23
N GLU A 45 -22.52 -2.18 -3.38
CA GLU A 45 -22.22 -3.61 -3.50
C GLU A 45 -20.73 -3.88 -3.30
N ARG A 46 -20.40 -4.94 -2.56
CA ARG A 46 -19.03 -5.24 -2.14
C ARG A 46 -18.41 -6.44 -2.82
N GLU A 47 -19.19 -7.14 -3.64
CA GLU A 47 -18.73 -8.26 -4.45
C GLU A 47 -18.71 -7.83 -5.90
N ILE A 48 -17.52 -7.59 -6.44
CA ILE A 48 -17.35 -7.10 -7.80
C ILE A 48 -16.95 -8.27 -8.69
N THR A 49 -17.88 -8.74 -9.51
CA THR A 49 -17.60 -9.73 -10.55
C THR A 49 -16.70 -9.10 -11.61
N TYR A 50 -15.61 -9.79 -11.95
CA TYR A 50 -14.62 -9.24 -12.88
C TYR A 50 -14.22 -10.24 -13.98
N THR A 51 -13.70 -9.70 -15.08
CA THR A 51 -12.96 -10.46 -16.09
C THR A 51 -11.49 -10.07 -16.02
N LEU A 52 -10.62 -11.07 -15.87
CA LEU A 52 -9.18 -10.87 -15.76
C LEU A 52 -8.61 -10.34 -17.09
N VAL A 53 -7.80 -9.28 -17.01
CA VAL A 53 -7.01 -8.76 -18.14
C VAL A 53 -5.55 -9.15 -17.98
N SER A 54 -4.98 -8.95 -16.78
CA SER A 54 -3.60 -9.34 -16.45
C SER A 54 -3.37 -9.44 -14.94
N GLY A 55 -2.25 -10.05 -14.53
CA GLY A 55 -1.90 -10.27 -13.13
C GLY A 55 -2.57 -11.52 -12.54
N ASN A 56 -2.58 -11.62 -11.21
CA ASN A 56 -3.12 -12.79 -10.51
C ASN A 56 -3.85 -12.41 -9.23
N TYR A 57 -5.04 -12.97 -9.01
CA TYR A 57 -5.85 -12.70 -7.82
C TYR A 57 -5.18 -13.20 -6.53
N THR A 58 -4.29 -14.20 -6.61
CA THR A 58 -3.56 -14.71 -5.44
C THR A 58 -2.56 -13.71 -4.87
N ASP A 59 -2.16 -12.72 -5.67
CA ASP A 59 -1.18 -11.70 -5.27
C ASP A 59 -1.87 -10.52 -4.56
N ILE A 60 -3.20 -10.44 -4.63
CA ILE A 60 -4.01 -9.43 -3.92
C ILE A 60 -3.93 -9.70 -2.42
N ARG A 61 -3.52 -8.67 -1.66
CA ARG A 61 -3.48 -8.70 -0.19
C ARG A 61 -4.56 -7.78 0.39
N TYR A 62 -5.03 -8.13 1.59
CA TYR A 62 -5.96 -7.30 2.34
C TYR A 62 -5.39 -5.90 2.53
N GLY A 63 -6.16 -4.88 2.15
CA GLY A 63 -5.80 -3.47 2.31
C GLY A 63 -5.17 -2.81 1.09
N MET A 64 -4.88 -3.56 0.02
CA MET A 64 -4.42 -2.97 -1.24
C MET A 64 -5.46 -2.01 -1.82
N THR A 65 -4.98 -1.03 -2.58
CA THR A 65 -5.82 -0.03 -3.23
C THR A 65 -6.20 -0.50 -4.63
N MET A 66 -7.48 -0.43 -4.96
CA MET A 66 -7.99 -0.62 -6.30
C MET A 66 -8.44 0.71 -6.88
N TYR A 67 -7.93 1.05 -8.06
CA TYR A 67 -8.42 2.15 -8.88
C TYR A 67 -9.56 1.63 -9.76
N VAL A 68 -10.60 2.44 -9.86
CA VAL A 68 -11.75 2.21 -10.74
C VAL A 68 -11.80 3.37 -11.73
N GLY A 69 -11.82 3.05 -13.01
CA GLY A 69 -11.81 4.08 -14.02
C GLY A 69 -12.41 3.70 -15.36
N THR A 70 -12.60 4.72 -16.20
CA THR A 70 -13.09 4.55 -17.58
C THR A 70 -12.02 4.03 -18.53
N SER A 71 -10.75 4.05 -18.12
CA SER A 71 -9.61 3.50 -18.86
C SER A 71 -8.65 2.74 -17.93
N ALA A 72 -7.86 1.82 -18.49
CA ALA A 72 -6.89 1.04 -17.71
C ALA A 72 -5.93 1.94 -16.91
N GLY A 73 -5.75 1.64 -15.62
CA GLY A 73 -4.88 2.39 -14.71
C GLY A 73 -5.41 3.75 -14.21
N THR A 74 -6.58 4.20 -14.69
CA THR A 74 -7.18 5.47 -14.25
C THR A 74 -8.03 5.29 -12.98
N LYS A 75 -8.26 6.40 -12.27
CA LYS A 75 -9.00 6.48 -11.00
C LYS A 75 -10.11 7.54 -11.02
N ASP A 76 -10.59 7.88 -12.21
CA ASP A 76 -11.55 8.95 -12.47
C ASP A 76 -12.94 8.66 -11.90
N ILE A 77 -13.35 7.39 -11.86
CA ILE A 77 -14.59 6.96 -11.18
C ILE A 77 -14.36 6.88 -9.67
N GLY A 78 -13.23 6.32 -9.25
CA GLY A 78 -12.86 6.34 -7.84
C GLY A 78 -11.75 5.37 -7.48
N LYS A 79 -11.63 5.18 -6.17
CA LYS A 79 -10.71 4.22 -5.56
C LYS A 79 -11.38 3.54 -4.38
N VAL A 80 -11.02 2.29 -4.11
CA VAL A 80 -11.56 1.51 -3.01
C VAL A 80 -10.51 0.56 -2.44
N ARG A 81 -10.60 0.28 -1.15
CA ARG A 81 -9.77 -0.71 -0.48
C ARG A 81 -10.25 -2.13 -0.79
N VAL A 82 -9.35 -2.98 -1.27
CA VAL A 82 -9.61 -4.41 -1.48
C VAL A 82 -9.44 -5.17 -0.18
N LYS A 83 -10.33 -6.13 0.07
CA LYS A 83 -10.29 -7.02 1.23
C LYS A 83 -9.74 -8.39 0.86
N SER A 84 -10.20 -8.94 -0.24
CA SER A 84 -9.78 -10.23 -0.79
C SER A 84 -10.22 -10.36 -2.23
N ALA A 85 -9.76 -11.40 -2.92
CA ALA A 85 -10.24 -11.76 -4.24
C ALA A 85 -10.23 -13.28 -4.41
N ASP A 86 -11.09 -13.77 -5.28
CA ASP A 86 -11.03 -15.10 -5.84
C ASP A 86 -10.91 -15.04 -7.38
N ALA A 87 -11.03 -16.18 -8.05
CA ALA A 87 -10.88 -16.28 -9.50
C ALA A 87 -11.95 -15.52 -10.31
N SER A 88 -13.03 -15.07 -9.68
CA SER A 88 -14.21 -14.45 -10.34
C SER A 88 -14.69 -13.15 -9.69
N LYS A 89 -14.37 -12.93 -8.41
CA LYS A 89 -14.84 -11.79 -7.63
C LYS A 89 -13.71 -11.09 -6.88
N ILE A 90 -13.83 -9.78 -6.79
CA ILE A 90 -13.04 -8.94 -5.88
C ILE A 90 -13.97 -8.47 -4.77
N TYR A 91 -13.57 -8.71 -3.53
CA TYR A 91 -14.28 -8.27 -2.34
C TYR A 91 -13.70 -6.95 -1.87
N VAL A 92 -14.54 -5.90 -1.84
CA VAL A 92 -14.11 -4.53 -1.53
C VAL A 92 -14.70 -4.03 -0.22
N ALA A 93 -14.07 -2.99 0.34
CA ALA A 93 -14.65 -2.22 1.43
C ALA A 93 -15.87 -1.42 0.95
N GLU A 94 -16.53 -0.74 1.89
CA GLU A 94 -17.63 0.17 1.57
C GLU A 94 -17.21 1.20 0.51
N ASN A 95 -18.08 1.38 -0.49
CA ASN A 95 -17.79 2.04 -1.76
C ASN A 95 -18.99 2.85 -2.26
N SER A 96 -19.71 3.49 -1.33
CA SER A 96 -20.90 4.30 -1.61
C SER A 96 -20.62 5.57 -2.44
N HIS A 97 -19.37 5.83 -2.83
CA HIS A 97 -19.00 6.89 -3.79
C HIS A 97 -18.80 6.38 -5.22
N ILE A 98 -18.82 5.06 -5.45
CA ILE A 98 -18.59 4.45 -6.77
C ILE A 98 -19.94 4.04 -7.36
N ASP A 99 -20.27 4.63 -8.50
CA ASP A 99 -21.40 4.20 -9.33
C ASP A 99 -20.88 3.16 -10.33
N TRP A 100 -21.13 1.89 -10.06
CA TRP A 100 -20.60 0.78 -10.85
C TRP A 100 -21.23 0.71 -12.24
N SER A 101 -20.45 0.30 -13.22
CA SER A 101 -20.91 0.01 -14.58
C SER A 101 -20.09 -1.11 -15.20
N ASP A 102 -20.71 -1.85 -16.10
CA ASP A 102 -20.04 -2.91 -16.84
C ASP A 102 -18.90 -2.34 -17.70
N GLY A 103 -17.81 -3.09 -17.81
CA GLY A 103 -16.64 -2.68 -18.61
C GLY A 103 -15.73 -1.62 -17.98
N TYR A 104 -16.02 -1.12 -16.77
CA TYR A 104 -15.07 -0.28 -16.05
C TYR A 104 -13.78 -1.03 -15.73
N PHE A 105 -12.65 -0.32 -15.81
CA PHE A 105 -11.34 -0.88 -15.56
C PHE A 105 -11.04 -0.88 -14.06
N LEU A 106 -10.59 -2.03 -13.58
CA LEU A 106 -10.16 -2.30 -12.21
C LEU A 106 -8.66 -2.47 -12.23
N THR A 107 -7.93 -1.66 -11.46
CA THR A 107 -6.47 -1.76 -11.34
C THR A 107 -6.11 -1.86 -9.87
N VAL A 108 -5.74 -3.06 -9.42
CA VAL A 108 -5.24 -3.29 -8.05
C VAL A 108 -3.74 -3.03 -8.07
N VAL A 109 -3.30 -2.10 -7.23
CA VAL A 109 -1.89 -1.73 -7.10
C VAL A 109 -1.31 -2.22 -5.77
N ASN A 110 -0.01 -2.52 -5.74
CA ASN A 110 0.71 -2.88 -4.51
C ASN A 110 0.95 -1.62 -3.66
N PHE A 111 -0.13 -1.00 -3.22
CA PHE A 111 -0.11 0.22 -2.44
C PHE A 111 -1.22 0.20 -1.39
N PHE A 112 -0.83 0.50 -0.16
CA PHE A 112 -1.70 0.49 1.01
C PHE A 112 -1.94 1.93 1.45
N GLU A 113 -3.00 2.54 0.94
CA GLU A 113 -3.39 3.87 1.40
C GLU A 113 -3.92 3.83 2.83
N ILE A 114 -3.74 4.94 3.53
CA ILE A 114 -4.39 5.18 4.82
C ILE A 114 -5.87 5.39 4.53
N ASN A 115 -6.65 4.32 4.71
CA ASN A 115 -8.09 4.32 4.54
C ASN A 115 -8.78 4.33 5.90
N ALA A 116 -9.82 5.15 6.03
CA ALA A 116 -10.72 5.06 7.16
C ALA A 116 -11.46 3.71 7.12
N ILE A 117 -11.53 3.04 8.27
CA ILE A 117 -12.36 1.85 8.45
C ILE A 117 -13.57 2.29 9.27
N TYR A 118 -14.73 2.30 8.64
CA TYR A 118 -15.96 2.73 9.28
C TYR A 118 -16.59 1.57 10.06
N PRO A 119 -16.89 1.75 11.37
CA PRO A 119 -17.60 0.75 12.13
C PRO A 119 -19.07 0.70 11.69
N ARG A 120 -19.68 -0.48 11.78
CA ARG A 120 -21.11 -0.68 11.52
C ARG A 120 -21.78 -1.20 12.79
N ILE A 121 -22.93 -0.63 13.13
CA ILE A 121 -23.74 -1.06 14.27
C ILE A 121 -25.10 -1.47 13.73
N ILE A 122 -25.55 -2.67 14.07
CA ILE A 122 -26.88 -3.18 13.73
C ILE A 122 -27.56 -3.73 14.98
N GLN A 123 -28.88 -3.86 14.92
CA GLN A 123 -29.61 -4.63 15.92
C GLN A 123 -29.31 -6.12 15.75
N ASP A 124 -29.16 -6.85 16.86
CA ASP A 124 -29.05 -8.30 16.82
C ASP A 124 -30.37 -8.91 16.31
N PRO A 125 -30.38 -9.64 15.17
CA PRO A 125 -31.60 -10.25 14.64
C PRO A 125 -32.22 -11.29 15.59
N ALA A 126 -31.44 -11.84 16.53
CA ALA A 126 -31.92 -12.81 17.51
C ALA A 126 -32.43 -12.15 18.81
N ASP A 127 -32.09 -10.89 19.06
CA ASP A 127 -32.40 -10.19 20.31
C ASP A 127 -32.49 -8.67 20.10
N GLU A 128 -33.72 -8.17 20.01
CA GLU A 128 -34.02 -6.75 19.83
C GLU A 128 -33.57 -5.86 21.00
N THR A 129 -33.00 -6.40 22.08
CA THR A 129 -32.40 -5.59 23.15
C THR A 129 -30.89 -5.44 23.01
N LYS A 130 -30.27 -6.09 22.02
CA LYS A 130 -28.82 -6.11 21.79
C LYS A 130 -28.43 -5.48 20.46
N THR A 131 -27.23 -4.92 20.44
CA THR A 131 -26.60 -4.41 19.23
C THR A 131 -25.33 -5.21 18.94
N ILE A 132 -25.10 -5.50 17.66
CA ILE A 132 -23.87 -6.08 17.18
C ILE A 132 -23.01 -4.96 16.61
N TRP A 133 -21.80 -4.85 17.15
CA TRP A 133 -20.81 -3.88 16.72
C TRP A 133 -19.84 -4.58 15.78
N TYR A 134 -19.58 -3.97 14.64
CA TYR A 134 -18.60 -4.44 13.69
C TYR A 134 -17.48 -3.41 13.53
N LYS A 135 -16.22 -3.87 13.51
CA LYS A 135 -15.03 -3.03 13.31
C LYS A 135 -14.90 -2.53 11.86
N ASP A 136 -15.32 -3.37 10.93
CA ASP A 136 -15.49 -3.14 9.49
C ASP A 136 -16.85 -3.76 9.12
N TYR A 137 -17.35 -3.66 7.89
CA TYR A 137 -18.74 -4.04 7.58
C TYR A 137 -19.17 -5.47 8.01
N ASP A 138 -18.25 -6.44 8.02
CA ASP A 138 -18.49 -7.87 8.25
C ASP A 138 -17.61 -8.49 9.35
N ILE A 139 -16.78 -7.68 10.03
CA ILE A 139 -15.88 -8.17 11.10
C ILE A 139 -16.50 -7.84 12.44
N ALA A 140 -17.14 -8.82 13.07
CA ALA A 140 -17.73 -8.67 14.39
C ALA A 140 -16.65 -8.24 15.41
N TYR A 141 -17.02 -7.27 16.24
CA TYR A 141 -16.18 -6.79 17.32
C TYR A 141 -16.16 -7.83 18.45
N SER A 142 -14.98 -8.28 18.83
CA SER A 142 -14.74 -9.29 19.87
C SER A 142 -13.62 -8.86 20.81
N ASN A 143 -12.37 -8.94 20.37
CA ASN A 143 -11.18 -8.77 21.20
C ASN A 143 -10.18 -7.77 20.60
N GLN A 144 -10.60 -6.93 19.66
CA GLN A 144 -9.70 -6.05 18.91
C GLN A 144 -9.05 -4.97 19.80
N ASN A 145 -9.63 -4.63 20.95
CA ASN A 145 -8.97 -3.80 21.98
C ASN A 145 -8.08 -4.60 22.96
N SER A 146 -8.10 -5.93 22.90
CA SER A 146 -7.22 -6.80 23.69
C SER A 146 -5.92 -7.13 22.94
N PHE A 147 -5.92 -7.01 21.61
CA PHE A 147 -4.74 -7.13 20.76
C PHE A 147 -4.30 -5.75 20.28
N LEU A 148 -3.45 -5.08 21.06
CA LEU A 148 -3.02 -3.71 20.80
C LEU A 148 -2.06 -3.57 19.60
N GLY A 149 -1.77 -4.65 18.87
CA GLY A 149 -0.97 -4.63 17.66
C GLY A 149 0.47 -4.12 17.84
N THR A 150 1.18 -3.99 16.73
CA THR A 150 2.55 -3.48 16.67
C THR A 150 2.57 -2.20 15.85
N PHE A 151 3.21 -1.15 16.37
CA PHE A 151 3.54 0.02 15.57
C PHE A 151 4.87 -0.24 14.87
N ILE A 152 4.80 -0.65 13.60
CA ILE A 152 5.95 -0.98 12.77
C ILE A 152 6.65 0.31 12.34
N CYS A 153 7.97 0.38 12.54
CA CYS A 153 8.82 1.46 12.07
C CYS A 153 10.08 0.85 11.43
N MET A 154 10.22 1.05 10.12
CA MET A 154 11.28 0.47 9.27
C MET A 154 12.28 1.52 8.77
N GLY A 155 12.18 2.76 9.27
CA GLY A 155 12.95 3.91 8.79
C GLY A 155 12.22 4.73 7.72
N SER A 156 12.89 5.78 7.22
CA SER A 156 12.37 6.65 6.17
C SER A 156 12.53 6.02 4.78
N HIS A 157 11.81 6.55 3.79
CA HIS A 157 12.07 6.22 2.39
C HIS A 157 13.52 6.56 2.01
N TYR A 158 14.10 5.78 1.11
CA TYR A 158 15.47 5.94 0.64
C TYR A 158 15.48 6.04 -0.89
N ALA A 159 16.26 6.99 -1.42
CA ALA A 159 16.58 7.08 -2.84
C ALA A 159 18.09 7.28 -2.97
N GLY A 160 18.73 6.44 -3.78
CA GLY A 160 20.18 6.46 -4.00
C GLY A 160 20.51 6.24 -5.46
N PHE A 161 21.72 6.64 -5.85
CA PHE A 161 22.27 6.32 -7.16
C PHE A 161 23.00 4.99 -7.09
N LEU A 162 22.94 4.22 -8.17
CA LEU A 162 23.86 3.10 -8.35
C LEU A 162 25.29 3.65 -8.38
N GLY A 163 26.13 3.13 -7.49
CA GLY A 163 27.53 3.54 -7.38
C GLY A 163 28.37 3.09 -8.57
N GLY A 164 29.69 3.31 -8.51
CA GLY A 164 30.62 2.90 -9.58
C GLY A 164 30.65 1.39 -9.86
N THR A 165 30.14 0.58 -8.93
CA THR A 165 29.98 -0.89 -9.06
C THR A 165 28.63 -1.30 -9.65
N GLY A 166 27.74 -0.35 -9.97
CA GLY A 166 26.39 -0.63 -10.45
C GLY A 166 25.39 -1.01 -9.34
N THR A 167 25.73 -0.81 -8.07
CA THR A 167 24.90 -1.21 -6.93
C THR A 167 24.62 -0.05 -5.98
N CYS A 168 23.51 -0.15 -5.23
CA CYS A 168 23.16 0.74 -4.14
C CYS A 168 22.74 -0.11 -2.92
N ASP A 169 23.35 0.15 -1.76
CA ASP A 169 23.04 -0.57 -0.52
C ASP A 169 22.13 0.27 0.38
N VAL A 170 21.06 -0.34 0.86
CA VAL A 170 20.10 0.30 1.78
C VAL A 170 20.06 -0.49 3.08
N TYR A 171 20.17 0.22 4.21
CA TYR A 171 20.16 -0.39 5.54
C TYR A 171 18.75 -0.44 6.13
N TYR A 172 18.28 -1.63 6.50
CA TYR A 172 16.96 -1.86 7.10
C TYR A 172 17.07 -2.30 8.56
N THR A 173 16.18 -1.76 9.40
CA THR A 173 16.11 -2.02 10.83
C THR A 173 14.69 -1.83 11.36
N SER A 174 14.26 -2.66 12.32
CA SER A 174 13.02 -2.46 13.08
C SER A 174 13.23 -1.77 14.43
N THR A 175 14.38 -1.15 14.69
CA THR A 175 14.70 -0.60 16.03
C THR A 175 13.74 0.48 16.53
N GLY A 176 12.99 1.14 15.64
CA GLY A 176 11.91 2.07 16.01
C GLY A 176 10.55 1.41 16.24
N THR A 177 10.43 0.09 16.03
CA THR A 177 9.18 -0.65 16.14
C THR A 177 8.84 -0.86 17.61
N SER A 178 7.61 -0.54 17.99
CA SER A 178 7.11 -0.75 19.35
C SER A 178 5.92 -1.69 19.36
N TYR A 179 5.92 -2.65 20.27
CA TYR A 179 4.77 -3.51 20.55
C TYR A 179 4.10 -3.03 21.83
N LEU A 180 2.77 -2.83 21.78
CA LEU A 180 2.04 -2.21 22.88
C LEU A 180 1.70 -3.18 24.03
N LEU A 181 1.84 -4.49 23.81
CA LEU A 181 1.65 -5.53 24.82
C LEU A 181 3.01 -5.97 25.38
N THR A 182 3.32 -5.57 26.61
CA THR A 182 4.59 -5.92 27.26
C THR A 182 4.73 -7.45 27.44
N GLY A 183 5.88 -8.02 27.06
CA GLY A 183 6.26 -9.41 27.39
C GLY A 183 6.14 -10.45 26.28
N THR A 184 5.74 -10.09 25.06
CA THR A 184 5.75 -11.01 23.90
C THR A 184 6.88 -10.67 22.93
N ALA A 185 7.59 -11.69 22.44
CA ALA A 185 8.59 -11.52 21.39
C ALA A 185 7.92 -11.15 20.06
N SER A 186 8.46 -10.15 19.36
CA SER A 186 8.01 -9.82 18.00
C SER A 186 8.62 -10.80 16.99
N SER A 187 7.83 -11.21 15.99
CA SER A 187 8.31 -11.87 14.78
C SER A 187 8.43 -10.84 13.65
N TYR A 188 9.39 -11.03 12.76
CA TYR A 188 9.66 -10.12 11.65
C TYR A 188 9.52 -10.85 10.32
N HIS A 189 8.99 -10.15 9.33
CA HIS A 189 8.89 -10.63 7.96
C HIS A 189 9.17 -9.46 7.02
N TRP A 190 10.36 -9.46 6.43
CA TRP A 190 10.82 -8.48 5.48
C TRP A 190 10.75 -9.04 4.07
N LEU A 191 10.30 -8.21 3.14
CA LEU A 191 10.33 -8.46 1.70
C LEU A 191 11.08 -7.30 1.04
N PHE A 192 12.08 -7.60 0.24
CA PHE A 192 12.90 -6.65 -0.50
C PHE A 192 12.73 -6.91 -1.99
N GLU A 193 11.76 -6.23 -2.61
CA GLU A 193 11.47 -6.37 -4.04
C GLU A 193 12.65 -5.84 -4.86
N GLY A 194 13.29 -6.70 -5.67
CA GLY A 194 14.49 -6.35 -6.44
C GLY A 194 15.79 -6.24 -5.62
N GLY A 195 15.74 -6.58 -4.32
CA GLY A 195 16.90 -6.56 -3.44
C GLY A 195 17.57 -7.94 -3.30
N THR A 196 18.86 -7.92 -2.94
CA THR A 196 19.60 -9.10 -2.48
C THR A 196 20.03 -8.89 -1.03
N PRO A 197 19.57 -9.71 -0.06
CA PRO A 197 18.60 -10.80 -0.21
C PRO A 197 17.18 -10.29 -0.53
N THR A 198 16.27 -11.17 -0.97
CA THR A 198 14.87 -10.83 -1.30
C THR A 198 13.96 -10.75 -0.08
N GLY A 199 14.43 -11.15 1.10
CA GLY A 199 13.67 -11.10 2.34
C GLY A 199 14.50 -11.46 3.56
N SER A 200 13.92 -11.30 4.76
CA SER A 200 14.56 -11.60 6.04
C SER A 200 13.54 -11.81 7.15
N SER A 201 13.91 -12.58 8.18
CA SER A 201 13.15 -12.71 9.43
C SER A 201 13.87 -12.09 10.64
N ALA A 202 15.01 -11.43 10.41
CA ALA A 202 15.77 -10.77 11.47
C ALA A 202 15.11 -9.44 11.87
N ALA A 203 15.25 -9.06 13.15
CA ALA A 203 14.86 -7.71 13.61
C ALA A 203 15.65 -6.61 12.87
N VAL A 204 16.91 -6.91 12.56
CA VAL A 204 17.80 -6.03 11.81
C VAL A 204 18.33 -6.82 10.60
N PRO A 205 17.65 -6.75 9.45
CA PRO A 205 18.15 -7.37 8.22
C PRO A 205 19.52 -6.85 7.79
N GLY A 206 19.84 -5.60 8.12
CA GLY A 206 21.09 -4.96 7.74
C GLY A 206 21.05 -4.38 6.33
N TYR A 207 22.17 -4.45 5.61
CA TYR A 207 22.25 -3.94 4.24
C TYR A 207 21.60 -4.90 3.25
N VAL A 208 20.77 -4.34 2.37
CA VAL A 208 20.20 -5.00 1.20
C VAL A 208 20.73 -4.28 -0.03
N THR A 209 21.24 -5.05 -0.99
CA THR A 209 21.84 -4.52 -2.21
C THR A 209 20.83 -4.51 -3.35
N TYR A 210 20.75 -3.40 -4.07
CA TYR A 210 19.97 -3.23 -5.29
C TYR A 210 20.91 -2.93 -6.46
N ASP A 211 20.71 -3.59 -7.59
CA ASP A 211 21.54 -3.45 -8.81
C ASP A 211 20.76 -2.94 -10.02
N THR A 212 19.44 -2.83 -9.90
CA THR A 212 18.54 -2.42 -10.96
C THR A 212 17.91 -1.09 -10.61
N PRO A 213 17.96 -0.07 -11.50
CA PRO A 213 17.21 1.16 -11.30
C PRO A 213 15.71 0.88 -11.23
N GLY A 214 15.02 1.48 -10.26
CA GLY A 214 13.57 1.48 -10.12
C GLY A 214 12.93 2.76 -10.62
#